data_AF-A0A178K4G8-F1
#
_entry.id   AF-A0A178K4G8-F1
#
_cell.length_a   1.000
_cell.length_b   1.000
_cell.length_c   1.000
_cell.angle_alpha   90.00
_cell.angle_beta   90.00
_cell.angle_gamma   90.00
#
_symmetry.space_group_name_H-M   'P 1'
#
loop_
_entity.id
_entity.type
_entity.pdbx_description
1 polymer ?
#
loop_
_entity_poly.entity_id
_entity_poly.type
_entity_poly.pdbx_seq_one_letter_code
_entity_poly.pdbx_strand_id
1 'polypeptide(L)'
;MPHPDGTIAIQYGHRKLTFKVFDKLANVDQGQVVDNKRLGAVLKFAQAKQQEYDQQQKRSRSKKAPKRTAQQRALKQLEAINPVLVHPEQFKASSKKP
;
A
#
# COMPACT_ATOMS: atom_id res chain seq x y z
N MET A 1 15.80 -15.90 -62.66
CA MET A 1 14.51 -16.55 -62.35
C MET A 1 13.60 -15.52 -61.70
N PRO A 2 12.40 -15.24 -62.23
CA PRO A 2 11.52 -14.20 -61.67
C PRO A 2 10.80 -14.72 -60.42
N HIS A 3 10.74 -13.89 -59.38
CA HIS A 3 10.07 -14.19 -58.11
C HIS A 3 8.56 -13.99 -58.24
N PRO A 4 7.71 -14.79 -57.57
CA PRO A 4 6.27 -14.60 -57.62
C PRO A 4 5.85 -13.35 -56.84
N ASP A 5 4.91 -12.60 -57.41
CA ASP A 5 4.47 -11.22 -57.06
C ASP A 5 3.70 -11.09 -55.72
N GLY A 6 3.76 -12.10 -54.85
CA GLY A 6 3.18 -12.10 -53.49
C GLY A 6 1.66 -11.90 -53.39
N THR A 7 0.94 -11.82 -54.51
CA THR A 7 -0.46 -11.41 -54.54
C THR A 7 -1.38 -12.56 -54.14
N ILE A 8 -2.06 -12.42 -52.99
CA ILE A 8 -3.02 -13.41 -52.47
C ILE A 8 -4.42 -13.08 -52.99
N ALA A 9 -5.11 -14.05 -53.58
CA ALA A 9 -6.50 -13.93 -54.00
C ALA A 9 -7.33 -15.09 -53.43
N ILE A 10 -8.50 -14.79 -52.87
CA ILE A 10 -9.47 -15.80 -52.42
C ILE A 10 -10.46 -16.03 -53.57
N GLN A 11 -10.64 -17.27 -53.99
CA GLN A 11 -11.52 -17.64 -55.11
C GLN A 11 -12.46 -18.78 -54.72
N TYR A 12 -13.66 -18.80 -55.32
CA TYR A 12 -14.59 -19.93 -55.27
C TYR A 12 -15.09 -20.22 -56.68
N GLY A 13 -14.70 -21.38 -57.23
CA GLY A 13 -14.88 -21.68 -58.67
C GLY A 13 -14.14 -20.65 -59.53
N HIS A 14 -14.85 -20.01 -60.48
CA HIS A 14 -14.32 -18.95 -61.36
C HIS A 14 -14.53 -17.53 -60.81
N ARG A 15 -15.01 -17.38 -59.58
CA ARG A 15 -15.33 -16.06 -58.99
C ARG A 15 -14.30 -15.67 -57.94
N LYS A 16 -13.74 -14.46 -58.10
CA LYS A 16 -12.87 -13.83 -57.11
C LYS A 16 -13.73 -13.23 -55.99
N LEU A 17 -13.43 -13.61 -54.75
CA LEU A 17 -14.13 -13.11 -53.57
C LEU A 17 -13.45 -11.85 -53.05
N THR A 18 -14.25 -10.86 -52.67
CA THR A 18 -13.77 -9.69 -51.93
C THR A 18 -13.33 -10.13 -50.54
N PHE A 19 -12.10 -9.79 -50.18
CA PHE A 19 -11.56 -10.01 -48.84
C PHE A 19 -10.99 -8.70 -48.31
N LYS A 20 -10.99 -8.57 -46.98
CA LYS A 20 -10.31 -7.48 -46.28
C LYS A 20 -9.24 -8.11 -45.40
N VAL A 21 -8.02 -7.62 -45.51
CA VAL A 21 -6.97 -7.99 -44.56
C VAL A 21 -7.31 -7.32 -43.24
N PHE A 22 -7.62 -8.14 -42.24
CA PHE A 22 -7.79 -7.65 -40.88
C PHE A 22 -6.40 -7.49 -40.26
N ASP A 23 -6.03 -6.25 -39.96
CA ASP A 23 -4.88 -5.98 -39.11
C ASP A 23 -5.24 -6.40 -37.68
N LYS A 24 -4.60 -7.47 -37.20
CA LYS A 24 -4.83 -8.02 -35.85
C LYS A 24 -3.97 -7.34 -34.79
N LEU A 25 -3.12 -6.40 -35.18
CA LEU A 25 -2.37 -5.61 -34.23
C LEU A 25 -3.31 -4.51 -33.72
N ALA A 26 -4.14 -4.84 -32.72
CA ALA A 26 -4.54 -3.81 -31.77
C ALA A 26 -3.23 -3.13 -31.36
N ASN A 27 -3.08 -1.84 -31.64
CA ASN A 27 -1.89 -1.08 -31.26
C ASN A 27 -1.76 -1.17 -29.75
N VAL A 28 -1.05 -2.18 -29.27
CA VAL A 28 -0.73 -2.33 -27.86
C VAL A 28 0.25 -1.23 -27.59
N ASP A 29 -0.20 -0.21 -26.87
CA ASP A 29 0.65 0.90 -26.47
C ASP A 29 1.87 0.32 -25.73
N GLN A 30 3.03 0.42 -26.38
CA GLN A 30 4.28 -0.08 -25.81
C GLN A 30 4.61 0.64 -24.50
N GLY A 31 4.13 1.87 -24.30
CA GLY A 31 4.22 2.60 -23.04
C GLY A 31 3.57 1.82 -21.89
N GLN A 32 2.34 1.34 -22.08
CA GLN A 32 1.64 0.54 -21.05
C GLN A 32 2.37 -0.76 -20.69
N VAL A 33 3.00 -1.41 -21.68
CA VAL A 33 3.77 -2.64 -21.44
C VAL A 33 5.03 -2.35 -20.62
N VAL A 34 5.73 -1.27 -20.93
CA VAL A 34 6.95 -0.85 -20.21
C VAL A 34 6.61 -0.38 -18.80
N ASP A 35 5.54 0.38 -18.63
CA ASP A 35 5.09 0.87 -17.33
C ASP A 35 4.62 -0.27 -16.42
N ASN A 36 3.92 -1.27 -16.95
CA ASN A 36 3.57 -2.48 -16.20
C ASN A 36 4.80 -3.27 -15.75
N LYS A 37 5.85 -3.36 -16.59
CA LYS A 37 7.13 -4.00 -16.22
C LYS A 37 7.84 -3.24 -15.11
N ARG A 38 7.91 -1.90 -15.22
CA ARG A 38 8.50 -1.02 -14.20
C ARG A 38 7.72 -1.12 -12.88
N LEU A 39 6.39 -1.06 -12.94
CA LEU A 39 5.51 -1.25 -11.80
C LEU A 39 5.73 -2.61 -11.14
N GLY A 40 5.88 -3.68 -11.92
CA GLY A 40 6.19 -5.01 -11.40
C GLY A 40 7.48 -5.07 -10.60
N ALA A 41 8.54 -4.37 -11.04
CA ALA A 41 9.79 -4.29 -10.29
C ALA A 41 9.63 -3.51 -8.97
N VAL A 42 8.91 -2.38 -9.00
CA VAL A 42 8.62 -1.57 -7.81
C VAL A 42 7.80 -2.35 -6.79
N LEU A 43 6.77 -3.08 -7.24
CA LEU A 43 5.92 -3.90 -6.36
C LEU A 43 6.71 -5.04 -5.71
N LYS A 44 7.61 -5.71 -6.45
CA LYS A 44 8.51 -6.73 -5.88
C LYS A 44 9.42 -6.15 -4.80
N PHE A 45 9.99 -4.97 -5.05
CA PHE A 45 10.82 -4.28 -4.06
C PHE A 45 10.01 -3.93 -2.79
N ALA A 46 8.80 -3.38 -2.97
CA ALA A 46 7.92 -3.07 -1.85
C ALA A 46 7.56 -4.33 -1.05
N GLN A 47 7.25 -5.44 -1.73
CA GLN A 47 6.96 -6.72 -1.10
C GLN A 47 8.14 -7.25 -0.28
N ALA A 48 9.36 -7.20 -0.83
CA ALA A 48 10.56 -7.61 -0.11
C ALA A 48 10.76 -6.79 1.19
N LYS A 49 10.62 -5.46 1.10
CA LYS A 49 10.72 -4.58 2.28
C LYS A 49 9.64 -4.88 3.32
N GLN A 50 8.42 -5.15 2.86
CA GLN A 50 7.32 -5.54 3.74
C GLN A 50 7.63 -6.84 4.50
N GLN A 51 8.14 -7.86 3.81
CA GLN A 51 8.55 -9.13 4.43
C GLN A 51 9.69 -8.94 5.42
N GLU A 52 10.70 -8.12 5.10
CA GLU A 52 11.79 -7.77 6.03
C GLU A 52 11.23 -7.15 7.34
N TYR A 53 10.27 -6.24 7.24
CA TYR A 53 9.65 -5.62 8.43
C TYR A 53 8.79 -6.59 9.25
N ASP A 54 8.11 -7.52 8.58
CA ASP A 54 7.33 -8.56 9.24
C ASP A 54 8.22 -9.56 9.98
N GLN A 55 9.31 -10.01 9.36
CA GLN A 55 10.33 -10.86 9.99
C GLN A 55 10.95 -10.18 11.21
N GLN A 56 11.23 -8.88 11.12
CA GLN A 56 11.78 -8.09 12.23
C GLN A 56 10.72 -7.76 13.31
N GLN A 57 9.47 -8.22 13.17
CA GLN A 57 8.32 -7.90 14.03
C GLN A 57 8.07 -6.38 14.21
N LYS A 58 8.68 -5.54 13.36
CA LYS A 58 8.60 -4.08 13.41
C LYS A 58 7.26 -3.52 12.93
N ARG A 59 6.45 -4.34 12.24
CA ARG A 59 5.05 -3.99 11.93
C ARG A 59 4.14 -4.02 13.15
N SER A 60 4.51 -4.74 14.20
CA SER A 60 3.65 -4.84 15.38
C SER A 60 3.68 -3.53 16.16
N ARG A 61 2.50 -2.98 16.45
CA ARG A 61 2.36 -1.83 17.35
C ARG A 61 2.99 -2.20 18.70
N SER A 62 3.78 -1.30 19.28
CA SER A 62 4.42 -1.54 20.60
C SER A 62 3.39 -1.99 21.63
N LYS A 63 3.51 -3.24 22.08
CA LYS A 63 2.67 -3.81 23.16
C LYS A 63 2.98 -3.19 24.53
N LYS A 64 4.07 -2.41 24.64
CA LYS A 64 4.52 -1.74 25.87
C LYS A 64 3.88 -0.36 26.06
N ALA A 65 3.12 0.14 25.09
CA ALA A 65 2.42 1.42 25.25
C ALA A 65 1.33 1.31 26.34
N PRO A 66 1.25 2.26 27.29
CA PRO A 66 0.25 2.22 28.35
C PRO A 66 -1.16 2.30 27.76
N LYS A 67 -2.01 1.32 28.08
CA LYS A 67 -3.42 1.32 27.66
C LYS A 67 -4.17 2.46 28.34
N ARG A 68 -5.16 3.05 27.66
CA ARG A 68 -6.01 4.13 28.22
C ARG A 68 -6.59 3.78 29.60
N THR A 69 -7.03 2.54 29.80
CA THR A 69 -7.54 2.07 31.10
C THR A 69 -6.45 2.00 32.17
N ALA A 70 -5.22 1.64 31.81
CA ALA A 70 -4.10 1.61 32.76
C ALA A 70 -3.69 3.02 33.20
N GLN A 71 -3.76 4.00 32.29
CA GLN A 71 -3.54 5.41 32.60
C GLN A 71 -4.58 5.93 33.62
N GLN A 72 -5.86 5.62 33.40
CA GLN A 72 -6.94 6.00 34.32
C GLN A 72 -6.79 5.38 35.71
N ARG A 73 -6.32 4.12 35.79
CA ARG A 73 -6.02 3.47 37.07
C ARG A 73 -4.84 4.14 37.79
N ALA A 74 -3.79 4.51 37.05
CA ALA A 74 -2.65 5.23 37.61
C ALA A 74 -3.06 6.59 38.17
N LEU A 75 -3.91 7.34 37.45
CA LEU A 75 -4.46 8.62 37.93
C LEU A 75 -5.27 8.44 39.22
N LYS A 76 -6.15 7.42 39.28
CA LYS A 76 -6.91 7.13 40.51
C LYS A 76 -6.02 6.73 41.69
N GLN A 77 -4.92 6.01 41.44
CA GLN A 77 -3.95 5.67 42.49
C GLN A 77 -3.23 6.92 43.01
N LEU A 78 -2.83 7.84 42.11
CA LEU A 78 -2.23 9.11 42.49
C LEU A 78 -3.20 9.97 43.32
N GLU A 79 -4.47 10.01 42.93
CA GLU A 79 -5.53 10.72 43.65
C GLU A 79 -5.74 10.16 45.07
N ALA A 80 -5.68 8.84 45.24
CA ALA A 80 -5.81 8.18 46.55
C ALA A 80 -4.60 8.43 47.48
N ILE A 81 -3.39 8.60 46.91
CA ILE A 81 -2.18 8.92 47.68
C ILE A 81 -2.25 10.38 48.16
N ASN A 82 -2.52 11.28 47.23
CA ASN A 82 -2.68 12.69 47.53
C ASN A 82 -3.47 13.36 46.40
N PRO A 83 -4.64 13.95 46.67
CA PRO A 83 -5.47 14.59 45.64
C PRO A 83 -4.74 15.73 44.92
N VAL A 84 -3.76 16.37 45.56
CA VAL A 84 -2.93 17.44 44.97
C VAL A 84 -2.10 16.97 43.78
N LEU A 85 -1.76 15.68 43.71
CA LEU A 85 -0.98 15.11 42.59
C LEU A 85 -1.76 15.07 41.28
N VAL A 86 -3.10 15.04 41.35
CA VAL A 86 -4.00 15.05 40.19
C VAL A 86 -4.65 16.43 40.03
N HIS A 87 -4.95 17.09 41.16
CA HIS A 87 -5.63 18.37 41.23
C HIS A 87 -4.79 19.37 42.05
N PRO A 88 -3.73 19.96 41.46
CA PRO A 88 -2.83 20.85 42.18
C PRO A 88 -3.55 22.09 42.75
N GLU A 89 -4.62 22.53 42.08
CA GLU A 89 -5.45 23.68 42.48
C GLU A 89 -6.15 23.50 43.85
N GLN A 90 -6.27 22.26 44.33
CA GLN A 90 -6.93 21.97 45.61
C GLN A 90 -6.01 22.21 46.82
N PHE A 91 -4.71 22.34 46.61
CA PHE A 91 -3.76 22.51 47.70
C PHE A 91 -3.93 23.87 48.39
N LYS A 92 -4.15 23.84 49.70
CA LYS A 92 -4.15 25.03 50.56
C LYS A 92 -3.08 24.88 51.63
N ALA A 93 -2.03 25.68 51.54
CA ALA A 93 -0.98 25.71 52.56
C ALA A 93 -1.51 26.31 53.86
N SER A 94 -1.27 25.64 54.99
CA SER A 94 -1.62 26.17 56.32
C SER A 94 -0.60 27.25 56.72
N SER A 95 -1.04 28.51 56.76
CA SER A 95 -0.24 29.62 57.27
C SER A 95 -0.37 29.72 58.80
N LYS A 96 0.12 28.73 59.55
CA LYS A 96 0.37 28.91 60.98
C LYS A 96 1.86 29.18 61.15
N LYS A 97 2.20 30.42 61.50
CA LYS A 97 3.56 30.76 61.94
C LYS A 97 3.79 30.11 63.32
N PRO A 98 5.00 29.57 63.57
CA PRO A 98 5.39 29.07 64.89
C PRO A 98 5.44 30.20 65.93
#